data_AF-A0A8C9XK00-F1
#
_entry.id   AF-A0A8C9XK00-F1
#
_cell.length_a   1.000
_cell.length_b   1.000
_cell.length_c   1.000
_cell.angle_alpha   90.00
_cell.angle_beta   90.00
_cell.angle_gamma   90.00
#
_symmetry.space_group_name_H-M   'P 1'
#
loop_
_entity.id
_entity.type
_entity.pdbx_description
1 polymer ?
#
loop_
_entity_poly.entity_id
_entity_poly.type
_entity_poly.pdbx_seq_one_letter_code
_entity_poly.pdbx_strand_id
1 'polypeptide(L)'
;MPELNEKLTFVAVVALAVLAVVRSSPVVGPEPIRCAACTQEKLDDCPVIPADCKQVLREPGCGCCMACALEKGSSCGVHTAHCGVGLRCTPRPGEAMPLHALTRGHGVCTEDLGQDGAVGVPDHGSLHYLLGLNLPLDHQDTAEGQESIKVNVIRDNLGQEGPCHIELHAAMDTISSSRQTLGEKFTTFYLPNCDRHGFYKPKQCESSLVGPPARCWCVSSWNGEKLPGSSDLLGDSECHQEVTH
;
A
#
# COMPACT_ATOMS: atom_id res chain seq x y z
N MET A 1 -52.66 -45.81 -12.84
CA MET A 1 -51.33 -45.21 -12.61
C MET A 1 -51.43 -43.94 -11.74
N PRO A 2 -51.71 -44.03 -10.43
CA PRO A 2 -51.74 -42.87 -9.53
C PRO A 2 -50.44 -42.65 -8.70
N GLU A 3 -49.66 -43.70 -8.46
CA GLU A 3 -48.47 -43.70 -7.57
C GLU A 3 -47.30 -42.82 -8.02
N LEU A 4 -47.13 -42.61 -9.33
CA LEU A 4 -46.00 -41.84 -9.86
C LEU A 4 -46.22 -40.32 -9.70
N ASN A 5 -47.48 -39.88 -9.72
CA ASN A 5 -47.83 -38.47 -9.62
C ASN A 5 -47.70 -37.96 -8.18
N GLU A 6 -47.96 -38.83 -7.20
CA GLU A 6 -47.81 -38.53 -5.77
C GLU A 6 -46.32 -38.41 -5.36
N LYS A 7 -45.46 -39.28 -5.88
CA LYS A 7 -44.00 -39.19 -5.68
C LYS A 7 -43.41 -37.94 -6.34
N LEU A 8 -43.88 -37.59 -7.54
CA LEU A 8 -43.39 -36.42 -8.27
C LEU A 8 -43.81 -35.10 -7.57
N THR A 9 -45.03 -35.05 -7.03
CA THR A 9 -45.48 -33.90 -6.24
C THR A 9 -44.74 -33.78 -4.93
N PHE A 10 -44.45 -34.90 -4.24
CA PHE A 10 -43.65 -34.87 -3.01
C PHE A 10 -42.23 -34.36 -3.24
N VAL A 11 -41.58 -34.81 -4.32
CA VAL A 11 -40.24 -34.34 -4.70
C VAL A 11 -40.24 -32.86 -5.08
N ALA A 12 -41.27 -32.39 -5.80
CA ALA A 12 -41.39 -30.97 -6.16
C ALA A 12 -41.62 -30.08 -4.94
N VAL A 13 -42.44 -30.51 -3.96
CA VAL A 13 -42.68 -29.77 -2.71
C VAL A 13 -41.42 -29.72 -1.85
N VAL A 14 -40.67 -30.83 -1.74
CA VAL A 14 -39.39 -30.86 -1.03
C VAL A 14 -38.35 -29.99 -1.73
N ALA A 15 -38.28 -30.02 -3.07
CA ALA A 15 -37.37 -29.15 -3.83
C ALA A 15 -37.71 -27.67 -3.67
N LEU A 16 -38.99 -27.29 -3.71
CA LEU A 16 -39.43 -25.91 -3.48
C LEU A 16 -39.21 -25.46 -2.02
N ALA A 17 -39.37 -26.35 -1.05
CA ALA A 17 -39.05 -26.08 0.35
C ALA A 17 -37.53 -25.87 0.56
N VAL A 18 -36.68 -26.67 -0.10
CA VAL A 18 -35.22 -26.52 -0.06
C VAL A 18 -34.80 -25.21 -0.76
N LEU A 19 -35.41 -24.85 -1.88
CA LEU A 19 -35.16 -23.57 -2.58
C LEU A 19 -35.63 -22.35 -1.76
N ALA A 20 -36.67 -22.48 -0.93
CA ALA A 20 -37.12 -21.41 -0.04
C ALA A 20 -36.22 -21.21 1.20
N VAL A 21 -35.44 -22.23 1.60
CA VAL A 21 -34.44 -22.15 2.68
C VAL A 21 -33.13 -21.51 2.22
N VAL A 22 -32.88 -21.44 0.91
CA VAL A 22 -31.82 -20.57 0.33
C VAL A 22 -32.31 -19.12 0.31
N ARG A 23 -32.75 -18.61 1.46
CA ARG A 23 -32.73 -17.16 1.69
C ARG A 23 -31.26 -16.77 1.71
N SER A 24 -30.90 -15.95 0.73
CA SER A 24 -29.64 -15.22 0.66
C SER A 24 -29.23 -14.81 2.07
N SER A 25 -28.19 -15.43 2.61
CA SER A 25 -27.55 -14.89 3.81
C SER A 25 -27.20 -13.45 3.47
N PRO A 26 -27.59 -12.45 4.27
CA PRO A 26 -26.99 -11.14 4.13
C PRO A 26 -25.54 -11.36 4.50
N VAL A 27 -24.67 -11.50 3.51
CA VAL A 27 -23.27 -11.19 3.68
C VAL A 27 -23.28 -9.70 4.02
N VAL A 28 -23.38 -9.40 5.32
CA VAL A 28 -23.04 -8.09 5.86
C VAL A 28 -21.55 -7.98 5.55
N GLY A 29 -21.24 -7.35 4.41
CA GLY A 29 -19.88 -6.95 4.11
C GLY A 29 -19.34 -6.14 5.29
N PRO A 30 -18.04 -6.18 5.57
CA PRO A 30 -17.45 -5.34 6.60
C PRO A 30 -17.90 -3.90 6.37
N GLU A 31 -18.47 -3.27 7.41
CA GLU A 31 -18.94 -1.89 7.34
C GLU A 31 -17.80 -1.00 6.83
N PRO A 32 -18.07 0.00 5.96
CA PRO A 32 -17.01 0.88 5.46
C PRO A 32 -16.25 1.51 6.63
N ILE A 33 -14.92 1.54 6.56
CA ILE A 33 -14.11 2.22 7.57
C ILE A 33 -14.44 3.71 7.48
N ARG A 34 -14.97 4.26 8.58
CA ARG A 34 -15.32 5.68 8.70
C ARG A 34 -14.47 6.33 9.78
N CYS A 35 -14.20 7.63 9.62
CA CYS A 35 -13.62 8.41 10.70
C CYS A 35 -14.56 8.45 11.91
N ALA A 36 -13.99 8.50 13.10
CA ALA A 36 -14.76 8.77 14.32
C ALA A 36 -15.38 10.17 14.25
N ALA A 37 -16.54 10.33 14.92
CA ALA A 37 -17.16 11.64 15.06
C ALA A 37 -16.26 12.58 15.88
N CYS A 38 -16.26 13.86 15.51
CA CYS A 38 -15.55 14.88 16.29
C CYS A 38 -16.30 15.16 17.59
N THR A 39 -15.55 15.24 18.68
CA THR A 39 -16.06 15.74 19.96
C THR A 39 -16.08 17.26 19.95
N GLN A 40 -17.00 17.85 20.72
CA GLN A 40 -17.08 19.32 20.84
C GLN A 40 -15.79 19.90 21.43
N GLU A 41 -15.21 19.24 22.42
CA GLU A 41 -13.92 19.61 23.03
C GLU A 41 -12.81 19.78 21.98
N LYS A 42 -12.69 18.83 21.04
CA LYS A 42 -11.69 18.94 19.95
C LYS A 42 -11.98 20.07 18.96
N LEU A 43 -13.24 20.45 18.79
CA LEU A 43 -13.62 21.55 17.92
C LEU A 43 -13.32 22.90 18.56
N ASP A 44 -13.50 22.99 19.88
CA ASP A 44 -13.22 24.20 20.65
C ASP A 44 -11.70 24.51 20.70
N ASP A 45 -10.85 23.48 20.61
CA ASP A 45 -9.38 23.59 20.57
C ASP A 45 -8.79 23.89 19.17
N CYS A 46 -9.62 24.05 18.14
CA CYS A 46 -9.12 24.25 16.77
C CYS A 46 -8.40 25.59 16.57
N PRO A 47 -7.31 25.62 15.77
CA PRO A 47 -6.58 26.85 15.50
C PRO A 47 -7.42 27.83 14.66
N VAL A 48 -7.16 29.12 14.85
CA VAL A 48 -7.82 30.18 14.08
C VAL A 48 -7.34 30.14 12.62
N ILE A 49 -8.30 30.20 11.68
CA ILE A 49 -8.02 30.25 10.25
C ILE A 49 -7.55 31.67 9.86
N PRO A 50 -6.47 31.81 9.08
CA PRO A 50 -6.03 33.10 8.55
C PRO A 50 -7.14 33.84 7.81
N ALA A 51 -7.24 35.15 7.99
CA ALA A 51 -8.31 35.95 7.38
C ALA A 51 -8.21 36.08 5.84
N ASP A 52 -7.00 35.89 5.30
CA ASP A 52 -6.67 35.91 3.88
C ASP A 52 -6.94 34.56 3.16
N CYS A 53 -7.47 33.59 3.90
CA CYS A 53 -7.80 32.28 3.39
C CYS A 53 -8.93 32.34 2.34
N LYS A 54 -8.58 32.14 1.07
CA LYS A 54 -9.55 32.14 -0.04
C LYS A 54 -10.60 31.04 0.08
N GLN A 55 -10.19 29.88 0.59
CA GLN A 55 -11.05 28.72 0.74
C GLN A 55 -10.68 27.92 1.98
N VAL A 56 -11.70 27.56 2.74
CA VAL A 56 -11.58 26.81 3.98
C VAL A 56 -12.15 25.41 3.76
N LEU A 57 -11.35 24.38 4.00
CA LEU A 57 -11.71 22.97 3.90
C LEU A 57 -11.42 22.27 5.23
N ARG A 58 -12.00 21.08 5.42
CA ARG A 58 -11.67 20.26 6.58
C ARG A 58 -10.22 19.77 6.47
N GLU A 59 -9.56 19.53 7.59
CA GLU A 59 -8.24 18.90 7.60
C GLU A 59 -8.18 17.54 6.86
N PRO A 60 -6.98 17.10 6.43
CA PRO A 60 -6.80 15.80 5.80
C PRO A 60 -7.14 14.62 6.72
N GLY A 61 -7.50 13.49 6.12
CA GLY A 61 -7.82 12.25 6.83
C GLY A 61 -9.01 12.40 7.77
N CYS A 62 -8.80 12.16 9.05
CA CYS A 62 -9.83 12.26 10.10
C CYS A 62 -9.67 13.50 10.99
N GLY A 63 -8.96 14.54 10.52
CA GLY A 63 -8.86 15.81 11.23
C GLY A 63 -10.25 16.41 11.49
N CYS A 64 -10.38 17.11 12.61
CA CYS A 64 -11.64 17.72 13.05
C CYS A 64 -11.71 19.21 12.76
N CYS A 65 -10.55 19.85 12.58
CA CYS A 65 -10.48 21.28 12.38
C CYS A 65 -10.62 21.64 10.91
N MET A 66 -10.75 22.94 10.70
CA MET A 66 -10.70 23.53 9.38
C MET A 66 -9.26 23.95 9.07
N ALA A 67 -8.90 23.96 7.79
CA ALA A 67 -7.62 24.39 7.28
C ALA A 67 -7.81 25.16 5.96
N CYS A 68 -6.84 26.01 5.62
CA CYS A 68 -6.83 26.68 4.32
C CYS A 68 -6.53 25.70 3.20
N ALA A 69 -7.30 25.79 2.13
CA ALA A 69 -7.08 25.01 0.94
C ALA A 69 -5.82 25.48 0.19
N LEU A 70 -5.10 24.54 -0.41
CA LEU A 70 -3.93 24.80 -1.22
C LEU A 70 -4.30 25.33 -2.59
N GLU A 71 -3.53 26.30 -3.08
CA GLU A 71 -3.71 26.90 -4.40
C GLU A 71 -3.14 26.02 -5.53
N LYS A 72 -3.57 26.25 -6.77
CA LYS A 72 -3.04 25.57 -7.96
C LYS A 72 -1.52 25.70 -8.03
N GLY A 73 -0.83 24.59 -8.27
CA GLY A 73 0.64 24.54 -8.33
C GLY A 73 1.34 24.37 -6.97
N SER A 74 0.62 24.46 -5.84
CA SER A 74 1.19 24.21 -4.51
C SER A 74 1.56 22.74 -4.33
N SER A 75 2.59 22.47 -3.54
CA SER A 75 2.95 21.11 -3.14
C SER A 75 1.89 20.52 -2.21
N CYS A 76 1.49 19.27 -2.46
CA CYS A 76 0.41 18.60 -1.74
C CYS A 76 0.70 17.11 -1.53
N GLY A 77 -0.04 16.47 -0.62
CA GLY A 77 0.04 15.04 -0.34
C GLY A 77 -1.07 14.55 0.58
N VAL A 78 -0.93 13.29 1.02
CA VAL A 78 -1.94 12.61 1.84
C VAL A 78 -2.12 13.27 3.22
N HIS A 79 -1.05 13.84 3.77
CA HIS A 79 -1.04 14.48 5.10
C HIS A 79 -1.00 16.01 5.04
N THR A 80 -1.14 16.61 3.86
CA THR A 80 -1.17 18.07 3.71
C THR A 80 -2.61 18.58 3.72
N ALA A 81 -2.80 19.90 3.82
CA ALA A 81 -4.10 20.50 3.54
C ALA A 81 -4.60 20.11 2.13
N HIS A 82 -5.92 20.05 1.95
CA HIS A 82 -6.52 19.70 0.66
C HIS A 82 -6.30 20.81 -0.36
N CYS A 83 -6.21 20.43 -1.64
CA CYS A 83 -6.29 21.37 -2.73
C CYS A 83 -7.66 22.05 -2.77
N GLY A 84 -7.71 23.27 -3.31
CA GLY A 84 -8.97 23.99 -3.50
C GLY A 84 -9.97 23.27 -4.39
N VAL A 85 -11.22 23.74 -4.40
CA VAL A 85 -12.30 23.19 -5.23
C VAL A 85 -11.92 23.24 -6.71
N GLY A 86 -12.18 22.15 -7.43
CA GLY A 86 -11.77 21.97 -8.82
C GLY A 86 -10.29 21.64 -8.99
N LEU A 87 -9.56 21.40 -7.90
CA LEU A 87 -8.17 20.93 -7.91
C LEU A 87 -8.06 19.57 -7.24
N ARG A 88 -7.14 18.75 -7.74
CA ARG A 88 -6.76 17.45 -7.16
C ARG A 88 -5.26 17.39 -6.93
N CYS A 89 -4.85 16.67 -5.89
CA CYS A 89 -3.44 16.45 -5.63
C CYS A 89 -2.93 15.30 -6.51
N THR A 90 -2.02 15.61 -7.44
CA THR A 90 -1.45 14.62 -8.35
C THR A 90 0.07 14.52 -8.20
N PRO A 91 0.66 13.32 -8.38
CA PRO A 91 2.11 13.19 -8.54
C PRO A 91 2.62 14.05 -9.69
N ARG A 92 3.86 14.51 -9.61
CA ARG A 92 4.48 15.24 -10.72
C ARG A 92 4.73 14.30 -11.92
N PRO A 93 4.68 14.81 -13.17
CA PRO A 93 4.95 13.98 -14.34
C PRO A 93 6.36 13.42 -14.32
N GLY A 94 6.51 12.10 -14.50
CA GLY A 94 7.81 11.43 -14.52
C GLY A 94 8.31 10.95 -13.15
N GLU A 95 7.53 11.10 -12.08
CA GLU A 95 7.92 10.59 -10.77
C GLU A 95 8.06 9.07 -10.76
N ALA A 96 9.23 8.57 -10.35
CA ALA A 96 9.50 7.13 -10.30
C ALA A 96 8.60 6.38 -9.30
N MET A 97 8.19 7.04 -8.20
CA MET A 97 7.37 6.46 -7.14
C MET A 97 6.17 7.36 -6.81
N PRO A 98 5.10 7.33 -7.63
CA PRO A 98 3.98 8.28 -7.53
C PRO A 98 3.26 8.27 -6.17
N LEU A 99 3.00 7.09 -5.61
CA LEU A 99 2.31 6.97 -4.32
C LEU A 99 3.17 7.47 -3.15
N HIS A 100 4.48 7.15 -3.18
CA HIS A 100 5.42 7.60 -2.15
C HIS A 100 5.64 9.12 -2.20
N ALA A 101 5.63 9.70 -3.40
CA ALA A 101 5.67 11.15 -3.57
C ALA A 101 4.46 11.83 -2.89
N LEU A 102 3.26 11.27 -3.06
CA LEU A 102 2.04 11.79 -2.42
C LEU A 102 2.05 11.62 -0.89
N THR A 103 2.53 10.50 -0.35
CA THR A 103 2.59 10.32 1.12
C THR A 103 3.56 11.30 1.77
N ARG A 104 4.60 11.73 1.04
CA ARG A 104 5.60 12.73 1.46
C ARG A 104 5.25 14.18 1.16
N GLY A 105 4.13 14.47 0.48
CA GLY A 105 3.75 15.85 0.16
C GLY A 105 4.44 16.45 -1.07
N HIS A 106 5.00 15.62 -1.95
CA HIS A 106 5.69 16.05 -3.17
C HIS A 106 4.76 16.13 -4.41
N GLY A 107 3.47 15.84 -4.24
CA GLY A 107 2.46 16.07 -5.27
C GLY A 107 2.26 17.56 -5.56
N VAL A 108 1.38 17.86 -6.52
CA VAL A 108 1.02 19.21 -6.91
C VAL A 108 -0.48 19.34 -7.13
N CYS A 109 -1.08 20.45 -6.71
CA CYS A 109 -2.49 20.73 -6.96
C CYS A 109 -2.71 21.11 -8.44
N THR A 110 -3.38 20.24 -9.20
CA THR A 110 -3.72 20.43 -10.61
C THR A 110 -5.22 20.49 -10.81
N GLU A 111 -5.67 21.05 -11.94
CA GLU A 111 -7.10 21.07 -12.28
C GLU A 111 -7.67 19.66 -12.36
N ASP A 112 -8.84 19.49 -11.76
CA ASP A 112 -9.63 18.28 -11.87
C ASP A 112 -10.35 18.31 -13.22
N LEU A 113 -9.78 17.62 -14.21
CA LEU A 113 -10.37 17.45 -15.53
C LEU A 113 -11.57 16.48 -15.44
N GLY A 114 -12.60 16.87 -14.69
CA GLY A 114 -13.88 16.17 -14.62
C GLY A 114 -14.39 15.93 -16.04
N GLN A 115 -14.54 14.66 -16.39
CA GLN A 115 -14.94 14.22 -17.70
C GLN A 115 -16.45 14.38 -17.87
N ASP A 116 -16.91 15.61 -18.09
CA ASP A 116 -18.30 15.92 -18.48
C ASP A 116 -18.34 16.33 -19.97
N GLY A 117 -18.63 15.35 -20.83
CA GLY A 117 -18.79 15.54 -22.27
C GLY A 117 -19.03 14.20 -22.98
N ALA A 118 -20.30 13.85 -23.14
CA ALA A 118 -20.79 12.58 -23.68
C ALA A 118 -20.25 12.21 -25.07
N VAL A 119 -19.69 11.00 -25.19
CA VAL A 119 -19.88 10.11 -26.35
C VAL A 119 -20.05 8.69 -25.80
N GLY A 120 -21.17 8.06 -26.11
CA GLY A 120 -21.51 6.74 -25.60
C GLY A 120 -20.74 5.59 -26.28
N VAL A 121 -20.83 4.44 -25.59
CA VAL A 121 -20.63 3.05 -26.07
C VAL A 121 -19.19 2.50 -25.97
N PRO A 122 -18.96 1.22 -25.58
CA PRO A 122 -19.60 0.40 -24.54
C PRO A 122 -18.58 -0.10 -23.49
N ASP A 123 -19.13 -0.69 -22.43
CA ASP A 123 -18.48 -1.55 -21.43
C ASP A 123 -17.49 -2.54 -22.07
N HIS A 124 -16.18 -2.32 -21.90
CA HIS A 124 -15.11 -3.32 -21.88
C HIS A 124 -13.79 -2.63 -21.53
N GLY A 125 -13.20 -2.97 -20.37
CA GLY A 125 -11.75 -2.87 -20.23
C GLY A 125 -11.17 -2.15 -19.02
N SER A 126 -11.61 -2.52 -17.80
CA SER A 126 -10.87 -2.29 -16.54
C SER A 126 -9.51 -3.02 -16.46
N LEU A 127 -8.75 -3.10 -17.55
CA LEU A 127 -7.45 -3.79 -17.62
C LEU A 127 -6.40 -3.05 -18.45
N HIS A 128 -6.76 -1.98 -19.17
CA HIS A 128 -5.81 -1.29 -20.05
C HIS A 128 -4.93 -0.23 -19.35
N TYR A 129 -5.32 0.21 -18.14
CA TYR A 129 -4.49 1.14 -17.36
C TYR A 129 -3.45 0.44 -16.47
N LEU A 130 -3.59 -0.88 -16.24
CA LEU A 130 -2.65 -1.68 -15.44
C LEU A 130 -1.48 -2.24 -16.25
N LEU A 131 -1.51 -2.20 -17.58
CA LEU A 131 -0.49 -2.84 -18.42
C LEU A 131 0.29 -1.89 -19.35
N GLY A 132 0.07 -0.57 -19.33
CA GLY A 132 1.05 0.40 -19.84
C GLY A 132 1.66 0.11 -21.21
N LEU A 133 0.91 -0.45 -22.15
CA LEU A 133 1.37 -0.70 -23.52
C LEU A 133 0.60 0.21 -24.46
N ASN A 134 1.19 1.37 -24.75
CA ASN A 134 1.08 2.08 -26.03
C ASN A 134 2.04 3.29 -26.00
N LEU A 135 3.28 3.08 -26.48
CA LEU A 135 3.99 4.14 -27.18
C LEU A 135 4.17 3.67 -28.64
N PRO A 136 3.82 4.49 -29.64
CA PRO A 136 3.89 4.10 -31.04
C PRO A 136 5.34 3.75 -31.42
N LEU A 137 5.50 2.58 -32.03
CA LEU A 137 6.69 2.22 -32.78
C LEU A 137 6.72 3.09 -34.04
N ASP A 138 7.73 3.94 -34.18
CA ASP A 138 8.16 4.40 -35.50
C ASP A 138 9.61 3.99 -35.71
N HIS A 139 9.82 3.40 -36.88
CA HIS A 139 10.91 2.50 -37.22
C HIS A 139 11.60 3.13 -38.42
N GLN A 140 12.83 3.64 -38.24
CA GLN A 140 13.70 3.86 -39.39
C GLN A 140 15.16 3.65 -39.04
N ASP A 141 15.72 2.62 -39.71
CA ASP A 141 17.07 2.07 -39.61
C ASP A 141 18.20 3.06 -39.88
N THR A 142 19.38 2.81 -39.28
CA THR A 142 20.62 2.54 -40.04
C THR A 142 21.77 2.02 -39.15
N ALA A 143 22.21 0.80 -39.50
CA ALA A 143 23.55 0.18 -39.46
C ALA A 143 24.60 0.51 -38.38
N GLU A 144 24.95 -0.58 -37.67
CA GLU A 144 26.30 -1.08 -37.31
C GLU A 144 27.35 -0.13 -36.70
N GLY A 145 27.82 -0.51 -35.49
CA GLY A 145 29.19 -0.27 -35.08
C GLY A 145 29.36 0.31 -33.68
N GLN A 146 29.93 -0.52 -32.80
CA GLN A 146 30.78 -0.17 -31.66
C GLN A 146 30.13 0.33 -30.35
N GLU A 147 30.40 -0.49 -29.33
CA GLU A 147 30.87 -0.10 -27.99
C GLU A 147 29.87 0.52 -26.99
N SER A 148 29.37 -0.35 -26.10
CA SER A 148 29.56 -0.25 -24.64
C SER A 148 29.37 1.12 -23.95
N ILE A 149 28.31 1.87 -24.24
CA ILE A 149 27.98 3.12 -23.52
C ILE A 149 26.44 3.25 -23.49
N LYS A 150 25.68 2.74 -22.52
CA LYS A 150 25.49 3.25 -21.15
C LYS A 150 24.62 2.27 -20.35
N VAL A 151 25.24 1.26 -19.72
CA VAL A 151 24.61 0.48 -18.63
C VAL A 151 24.87 1.13 -17.26
N ASN A 152 25.44 2.35 -17.25
CA ASN A 152 25.78 3.07 -16.01
C ASN A 152 24.86 4.24 -15.66
N VAL A 153 23.76 4.50 -16.40
CA VAL A 153 22.81 5.59 -16.06
C VAL A 153 21.63 5.12 -15.19
N ILE A 154 21.47 3.80 -15.01
CA ILE A 154 20.42 3.22 -14.12
C ILE A 154 20.96 3.00 -12.68
N ARG A 155 22.25 3.22 -12.44
CA ARG A 155 22.90 2.98 -11.14
C ARG A 155 23.05 4.24 -10.27
N ASP A 156 22.40 5.34 -10.61
CA ASP A 156 22.58 6.62 -9.90
C ASP A 156 21.27 7.25 -9.37
N ASN A 157 20.27 6.41 -9.05
CA ASN A 157 19.17 6.80 -8.16
C ASN A 157 18.91 5.80 -7.02
N LEU A 158 19.77 4.79 -6.84
CA LEU A 158 19.79 3.94 -5.64
C LEU A 158 20.76 4.48 -4.57
N GLY A 159 21.07 5.78 -4.63
CA GLY A 159 21.88 6.43 -3.63
C GLY A 159 21.08 6.61 -2.36
N GLN A 160 21.42 5.81 -1.33
CA GLN A 160 20.93 5.82 0.06
C GLN A 160 19.95 4.68 0.44
N GLU A 161 19.97 3.53 -0.23
CA GLU A 161 19.36 2.32 0.34
C GLU A 161 20.37 1.70 1.33
N GLY A 162 20.06 1.69 2.63
CA GLY A 162 20.95 1.14 3.65
C GLY A 162 21.08 -0.40 3.55
N PRO A 163 22.10 -1.00 4.20
CA PRO A 163 22.40 -2.43 4.07
C PRO A 163 21.22 -3.35 4.42
N CYS A 164 20.41 -2.96 5.41
CA CYS A 164 19.24 -3.73 5.81
C CYS A 164 18.14 -3.71 4.75
N HIS A 165 17.91 -2.56 4.10
CA HIS A 165 16.89 -2.46 3.05
C HIS A 165 17.25 -3.26 1.80
N ILE A 166 18.54 -3.31 1.44
CA ILE A 166 19.01 -4.16 0.34
C ILE A 166 18.73 -5.64 0.65
N GLU A 167 19.05 -6.09 1.86
CA GLU A 167 18.75 -7.46 2.30
C GLU A 167 17.24 -7.71 2.37
N LEU A 168 16.46 -6.74 2.84
CA LEU A 168 15.00 -6.83 2.93
C LEU A 168 14.36 -7.08 1.56
N HIS A 169 14.77 -6.31 0.54
CA HIS A 169 14.26 -6.51 -0.82
C HIS A 169 14.61 -7.91 -1.36
N ALA A 170 15.85 -8.37 -1.17
CA ALA A 170 16.26 -9.70 -1.57
C ALA A 170 15.50 -10.82 -0.82
N ALA A 171 15.22 -10.61 0.48
CA ALA A 171 14.44 -11.53 1.30
C ALA A 171 12.99 -11.62 0.80
N MET A 172 12.37 -10.50 0.42
CA MET A 172 11.00 -10.49 -0.13
C MET A 172 10.87 -11.32 -1.41
N ASP A 173 11.81 -11.17 -2.34
CA ASP A 173 11.82 -11.94 -3.60
C ASP A 173 11.97 -13.44 -3.33
N THR A 174 12.86 -13.79 -2.40
CA THR A 174 13.10 -15.17 -1.97
C THR A 174 11.85 -15.79 -1.31
N ILE A 175 11.18 -15.04 -0.44
CA ILE A 175 9.95 -15.48 0.24
C ILE A 175 8.81 -15.68 -0.76
N SER A 176 8.64 -14.77 -1.72
CA SER A 176 7.60 -14.87 -2.75
C SER A 176 7.76 -16.16 -3.57
N SER A 177 8.98 -16.45 -4.03
CA SER A 177 9.32 -17.69 -4.74
C SER A 177 9.15 -18.94 -3.86
N SER A 178 9.58 -18.86 -2.61
CA SER A 178 9.47 -19.97 -1.65
C SER A 178 8.02 -20.30 -1.31
N ARG A 179 7.13 -19.31 -1.17
CA ARG A 179 5.70 -19.54 -0.94
C ARG A 179 5.03 -20.26 -2.12
N GLN A 180 5.42 -19.93 -3.34
CA GLN A 180 4.90 -20.59 -4.55
C GLN A 180 5.35 -22.06 -4.64
N THR A 181 6.57 -22.37 -4.18
CA THR A 181 7.16 -23.72 -4.31
C THR A 181 6.85 -24.63 -3.12
N LEU A 182 6.91 -24.13 -1.88
CA LEU A 182 6.69 -24.93 -0.66
C LEU A 182 5.23 -24.97 -0.19
N GLY A 183 4.40 -24.01 -0.60
CA GLY A 183 2.99 -23.92 -0.20
C GLY A 183 2.81 -23.96 1.32
N GLU A 184 2.04 -24.94 1.81
CA GLU A 184 1.71 -25.12 3.24
C GLU A 184 2.92 -25.47 4.12
N LYS A 185 4.06 -25.88 3.54
CA LYS A 185 5.29 -26.18 4.28
C LYS A 185 6.12 -24.93 4.60
N PHE A 186 5.76 -23.78 4.05
CA PHE A 186 6.41 -22.51 4.35
C PHE A 186 5.85 -21.93 5.66
N THR A 187 6.32 -22.42 6.80
CA THR A 187 5.80 -22.04 8.12
C THR A 187 6.68 -21.04 8.87
N THR A 188 7.98 -20.94 8.51
CA THR A 188 8.95 -20.11 9.23
C THR A 188 9.96 -19.51 8.27
N PHE A 189 10.24 -18.21 8.40
CA PHE A 189 11.17 -17.45 7.54
C PHE A 189 11.75 -16.24 8.29
N TYR A 190 12.83 -15.68 7.78
CA TYR A 190 13.42 -14.46 8.33
C TYR A 190 13.07 -13.24 7.45
N LEU A 191 12.68 -12.14 8.10
CA LEU A 191 12.50 -10.85 7.45
C LEU A 191 13.22 -9.77 8.27
N PRO A 192 14.27 -9.13 7.71
CA PRO A 192 15.08 -8.18 8.48
C PRO A 192 14.28 -6.93 8.84
N ASN A 193 14.33 -6.55 10.11
CA ASN A 193 13.70 -5.34 10.63
C ASN A 193 14.65 -4.15 10.49
N CYS A 194 14.26 -3.19 9.66
CA CYS A 194 15.07 -2.04 9.32
C CYS A 194 14.53 -0.75 9.95
N ASP A 195 15.41 0.22 10.14
CA ASP A 195 15.04 1.59 10.47
C ASP A 195 14.74 2.42 9.22
N ARG A 196 14.32 3.67 9.43
CA ARG A 196 13.96 4.61 8.36
C ARG A 196 15.13 5.04 7.46
N HIS A 197 16.37 4.72 7.82
CA HIS A 197 17.57 5.01 7.05
C HIS A 197 18.15 3.75 6.38
N GLY A 198 17.49 2.59 6.52
CA GLY A 198 17.93 1.33 5.95
C GLY A 198 19.01 0.59 6.76
N PHE A 199 19.15 0.90 8.05
CA PHE A 199 20.01 0.16 8.99
C PHE A 199 19.22 -0.84 9.82
N TYR A 200 19.89 -1.82 10.41
CA TYR A 200 19.24 -2.87 11.18
C TYR A 200 18.73 -2.33 12.53
N LYS A 201 17.49 -2.68 12.87
CA LYS A 201 17.04 -2.55 14.26
C LYS A 201 17.83 -3.50 15.15
N PRO A 202 18.17 -3.12 16.39
CA PRO A 202 18.95 -3.96 17.29
C PRO A 202 18.32 -5.33 17.55
N LYS A 203 16.99 -5.43 17.59
CA LYS A 203 16.27 -6.70 17.77
C LYS A 203 15.75 -7.22 16.45
N GLN A 204 16.17 -8.44 16.10
CA GLN A 204 15.71 -9.20 14.94
C GLN A 204 14.94 -10.42 15.42
N CYS A 205 13.90 -10.81 14.69
CA CYS A 205 13.10 -11.97 15.03
C CYS A 205 12.81 -12.78 13.78
N GLU A 206 12.64 -14.07 13.96
CA GLU A 206 12.08 -14.90 12.91
C GLU A 206 10.58 -14.56 12.71
N SER A 207 10.02 -14.91 11.56
CA SER A 207 8.60 -14.83 11.28
C SER A 207 8.06 -16.24 11.17
N SER A 208 7.03 -16.56 11.95
CA SER A 208 6.33 -17.85 11.88
C SER A 208 4.87 -17.64 11.53
N LEU A 209 4.38 -18.38 10.54
CA LEU A 209 2.98 -18.41 10.13
C LEU A 209 2.15 -19.37 10.99
N VAL A 210 2.81 -20.35 11.63
CA VAL A 210 2.17 -21.39 12.43
C VAL A 210 3.08 -21.77 13.60
N GLY A 211 2.67 -21.49 14.84
CA GLY A 211 3.30 -22.04 16.04
C GLY A 211 3.76 -21.02 17.09
N PRO A 212 4.73 -21.39 17.95
CA PRO A 212 5.19 -20.60 19.10
C PRO A 212 5.87 -19.28 18.68
N PRO A 213 6.05 -18.32 19.61
CA PRO A 213 6.66 -17.04 19.31
C PRO A 213 8.03 -17.24 18.66
N ALA A 214 8.25 -16.50 17.59
CA ALA A 214 9.47 -16.57 16.85
C ALA A 214 10.69 -16.22 17.71
N ARG A 215 11.79 -16.96 17.51
CA ARG A 215 13.08 -16.68 18.14
C ARG A 215 13.54 -15.28 17.77
N CYS A 216 13.96 -14.51 18.75
CA CYS A 216 14.59 -13.20 18.55
C CYS A 216 16.07 -13.23 18.95
N TRP A 217 16.86 -12.34 18.35
CA TRP A 217 18.26 -12.13 18.66
C TRP A 217 18.64 -10.65 18.51
N CYS A 218 19.77 -10.28 19.08
CA CYS A 218 20.31 -8.92 18.93
C CYS A 218 21.35 -8.87 17.82
N VAL A 219 21.33 -7.79 17.05
CA VAL A 219 22.27 -7.53 15.98
C VAL A 219 22.89 -6.14 16.11
N SER A 220 24.05 -5.97 15.49
CA SER A 220 24.64 -4.66 15.27
C SER A 220 23.85 -3.87 14.21
N SER A 221 23.61 -2.58 14.47
CA SER A 221 22.77 -1.75 13.61
C SER A 221 23.36 -1.51 12.22
N TRP A 222 24.68 -1.56 12.04
CA TRP A 222 25.31 -1.21 10.78
C TRP A 222 25.49 -2.39 9.81
N ASN A 223 25.65 -3.62 10.30
CA ASN A 223 25.87 -4.81 9.45
C ASN A 223 24.89 -5.97 9.69
N GLY A 224 24.03 -5.90 10.70
CA GLY A 224 23.08 -6.97 10.99
C GLY A 224 23.71 -8.22 11.60
N GLU A 225 25.00 -8.18 11.98
CA GLU A 225 25.67 -9.32 12.59
C GLU A 225 25.15 -9.57 14.00
N LYS A 226 24.91 -10.84 14.32
CA LYS A 226 24.38 -11.27 15.62
C LYS A 226 25.41 -11.05 16.73
N LEU A 227 24.98 -10.38 17.80
CA LEU A 227 25.82 -10.15 18.98
C LEU A 227 26.02 -11.44 19.79
N PRO A 228 27.21 -11.67 20.36
CA PRO A 228 27.49 -12.87 21.15
C PRO A 228 26.58 -12.94 22.38
N GLY A 229 26.03 -14.13 22.66
CA GLY A 229 25.14 -14.36 23.82
C GLY A 229 23.67 -13.96 23.62
N SER A 230 23.28 -13.51 22.42
CA SER A 230 21.91 -13.04 22.11
C SER A 230 20.99 -14.09 21.47
N SER A 231 21.33 -15.38 21.50
CA SER A 231 20.44 -16.45 21.01
C SER A 231 19.28 -16.69 21.98
N ASP A 232 18.08 -16.87 21.41
CA ASP A 232 16.89 -17.37 22.13
C ASP A 232 16.33 -16.38 23.17
N LEU A 233 16.38 -15.10 22.82
CA LEU A 233 15.70 -14.05 23.56
C LEU A 233 14.18 -14.23 23.45
N LEU A 234 13.52 -14.46 24.59
CA LEU A 234 12.06 -14.39 24.72
C LEU A 234 11.59 -12.97 24.38
N GLY A 235 10.40 -12.83 23.78
CA GLY A 235 9.94 -11.60 23.10
C GLY A 235 10.09 -10.26 23.86
N ASP A 236 10.21 -10.31 25.19
CA ASP A 236 10.26 -9.17 26.11
C ASP A 236 11.68 -8.67 26.47
N SER A 237 12.75 -9.35 26.07
CA SER A 237 14.11 -8.85 26.35
C SER A 237 14.52 -7.73 25.39
N GLU A 238 14.97 -6.61 25.96
CA GLU A 238 15.50 -5.47 25.21
C GLU A 238 16.97 -5.70 24.82
N CYS A 239 17.31 -5.36 23.58
CA CYS A 239 18.70 -5.29 23.14
C CYS A 239 19.28 -3.95 23.62
N HIS A 240 20.24 -3.98 24.54
CA HIS A 240 20.99 -2.78 24.89
C HIS A 240 21.69 -2.22 23.64
N GLN A 241 21.38 -0.97 23.29
CA GLN A 241 22.14 -0.24 22.28
C GLN A 241 23.58 -0.10 22.78
N GLU A 242 24.56 -0.56 21.98
CA GLU A 242 25.93 -0.09 22.13
C GLU A 242 25.90 1.43 21.92
N VAL A 243 26.08 2.16 23.02
CA VAL A 243 26.35 3.60 22.98
C VAL A 243 27.74 3.73 22.39
N THR A 244 27.83 4.00 21.10
CA THR A 244 29.09 4.36 20.45
C THR A 244 29.58 5.65 21.09
N HIS A 245 30.69 5.56 21.83
CA HIS A 245 31.43 6.69 22.40
C HIS A 245 32.43 7.24 21.37
#